data_AF-V5TJ53-F1
#
_entry.id   AF-V5TJ53-F1
#
_cell.length_a   1.000
_cell.length_b   1.000
_cell.length_c   1.000
_cell.angle_alpha   90.00
_cell.angle_beta   90.00
_cell.angle_gamma   90.00
#
_symmetry.space_group_name_H-M   'P 1'
#
loop_
_entity.id
_entity.type
_entity.pdbx_description
1 polymer ?
#
loop_
_entity_poly.entity_id
_entity_poly.type
_entity_poly.pdbx_seq_one_letter_code
_entity_poly.pdbx_strand_id
1 'polypeptide(L)'
;MADNTDPDHEETQSEADDSAAADHPTEREREFAQMQRRLNEREMGLDQRSAELDRREEKNDAREEELDRREAELDEREYRLDEREAALDDRETALDEREAELTEYDAQLSERATELDEHEKTLHTYLSGQMTDVEESVTETMHDALDQYEASRSTGRFGPTGTMLVGLTGVALVVAGIGFGALVSAGTASFGVGGTTTNLAIAAVVAIVGLALNLGTVAGKI
;
A
#
# COMPACT_ATOMS: atom_id res chain seq x y z
N MET A 1 -10.85 -121.91 113.61
CA MET A 1 -11.25 -122.41 112.28
C MET A 1 -11.24 -121.18 111.39
N ALA A 2 -10.16 -120.88 110.67
CA ALA A 2 -9.74 -121.55 109.43
C ALA A 2 -10.93 -121.59 108.46
N ASP A 3 -10.91 -121.01 107.26
CA ASP A 3 -9.79 -120.73 106.37
C ASP A 3 -10.32 -119.96 105.14
N ASN A 4 -9.47 -119.11 104.53
CA ASN A 4 -9.35 -118.76 103.10
C ASN A 4 -10.59 -118.30 102.29
N THR A 5 -10.53 -117.48 101.25
CA THR A 5 -9.57 -116.59 100.57
C THR A 5 -10.33 -116.25 99.29
N ASP A 6 -10.58 -114.97 99.00
CA ASP A 6 -10.44 -114.49 97.62
C ASP A 6 -10.34 -112.95 97.59
N PRO A 7 -9.24 -112.39 97.05
CA PRO A 7 -9.04 -110.97 96.87
C PRO A 7 -9.13 -110.61 95.38
N ASP A 8 -10.16 -109.88 94.96
CA ASP A 8 -10.10 -109.16 93.69
C ASP A 8 -10.40 -107.68 93.94
N HIS A 9 -9.29 -106.94 93.97
CA HIS A 9 -9.22 -105.53 93.61
C HIS A 9 -9.89 -105.31 92.26
N GLU A 10 -10.54 -104.15 92.07
CA GLU A 10 -10.11 -103.14 91.09
C GLU A 10 -10.89 -101.84 91.37
N GLU A 11 -10.22 -100.90 92.04
CA GLU A 11 -10.53 -99.48 91.96
C GLU A 11 -10.29 -99.04 90.52
N THR A 12 -11.35 -98.90 89.72
CA THR A 12 -11.23 -98.25 88.41
C THR A 12 -11.34 -96.74 88.62
N GLN A 13 -10.17 -96.13 88.47
CA GLN A 13 -9.90 -94.72 88.50
C GLN A 13 -10.79 -93.97 87.50
N SER A 14 -11.31 -92.84 87.97
CA SER A 14 -11.84 -91.76 87.16
C SER A 14 -10.73 -91.21 86.26
N GLU A 15 -10.47 -91.85 85.12
CA GLU A 15 -9.76 -91.24 84.02
C GLU A 15 -10.77 -90.40 83.23
N ALA A 16 -10.83 -89.12 83.60
CA ALA A 16 -11.29 -88.08 82.70
C ALA A 16 -10.33 -88.09 81.51
N ASP A 17 -10.68 -88.88 80.50
CA ASP A 17 -9.98 -88.94 79.22
C ASP A 17 -10.28 -87.64 78.48
N ASP A 18 -9.46 -86.63 78.80
CA ASP A 18 -9.28 -85.39 78.07
C ASP A 18 -8.62 -85.73 76.71
N SER A 19 -9.34 -86.52 75.91
CA SER A 19 -8.98 -86.76 74.52
C SER A 19 -9.34 -85.50 73.75
N ALA A 20 -8.38 -84.58 73.69
CA ALA A 20 -8.31 -83.56 72.67
C ALA A 20 -8.41 -84.26 71.31
N ALA A 21 -9.64 -84.39 70.80
CA ALA A 21 -9.92 -84.85 69.47
C ALA A 21 -9.16 -83.94 68.50
N ALA A 22 -8.05 -84.44 67.96
CA ALA A 22 -7.34 -83.79 66.89
C ALA A 22 -8.29 -83.76 65.69
N ASP A 23 -8.97 -82.62 65.52
CA ASP A 23 -9.88 -82.32 64.43
C ASP A 23 -9.06 -82.23 63.13
N HIS A 24 -8.77 -83.39 62.55
CA HIS A 24 -8.04 -83.48 61.29
C HIS A 24 -9.02 -83.29 60.13
N PRO A 25 -8.89 -82.21 59.35
CA PRO A 25 -9.85 -81.90 58.31
C PRO A 25 -9.87 -82.99 57.24
N THR A 26 -11.07 -83.37 56.83
CA THR A 26 -11.30 -84.40 55.81
C THR A 26 -10.74 -83.97 54.45
N GLU A 27 -10.52 -84.92 53.52
CA GLU A 27 -10.03 -84.62 52.17
C GLU A 27 -10.95 -83.62 51.43
N ARG A 28 -12.27 -83.75 51.62
CA ARG A 28 -13.27 -82.80 51.07
C ARG A 28 -13.12 -81.39 51.63
N GLU A 29 -12.83 -81.23 52.92
CA GLU A 29 -12.60 -79.91 53.52
C GLU A 29 -11.34 -79.26 52.96
N ARG A 30 -10.29 -80.04 52.68
CA ARG A 30 -9.06 -79.54 52.04
C ARG A 30 -9.31 -79.10 50.60
N GLU A 31 -10.08 -79.87 49.84
CA GLU A 31 -10.50 -79.51 48.48
C GLU A 31 -11.34 -78.24 48.48
N PHE A 32 -12.31 -78.13 49.40
CA PHE A 32 -13.13 -76.94 49.55
C PHE A 32 -12.29 -75.70 49.91
N ALA A 33 -11.35 -75.84 50.85
CA ALA A 33 -10.43 -74.76 51.22
C ALA A 33 -9.49 -74.35 50.07
N GLN A 34 -9.10 -75.28 49.21
CA GLN A 34 -8.36 -74.96 47.98
C GLN A 34 -9.23 -74.24 46.95
N MET A 35 -10.47 -74.68 46.76
CA MET A 35 -11.42 -74.03 45.86
C MET A 35 -11.72 -72.60 46.31
N GLN A 36 -11.94 -72.39 47.61
CA GLN A 36 -12.18 -71.07 48.18
C GLN A 36 -10.97 -70.14 48.00
N ARG A 37 -9.74 -70.65 48.19
CA ARG A 37 -8.52 -69.88 47.89
C ARG A 37 -8.43 -69.47 46.42
N ARG A 38 -8.70 -70.40 45.49
CA ARG A 38 -8.72 -70.08 44.04
C ARG A 38 -9.80 -69.08 43.67
N LEU A 39 -10.97 -69.13 44.32
CA LEU A 39 -12.03 -68.16 44.09
C LEU A 39 -11.60 -66.76 44.58
N ASN A 40 -11.04 -66.66 45.78
CA ASN A 40 -10.53 -65.39 46.30
C ASN A 40 -9.41 -64.82 45.42
N GLU A 41 -8.49 -65.65 44.92
CA GLU A 41 -7.45 -65.22 43.98
C GLU A 41 -8.04 -64.68 42.67
N ARG A 42 -9.08 -65.34 42.14
CA ARG A 42 -9.78 -64.88 40.94
C ARG A 42 -10.54 -63.58 41.18
N GLU A 43 -11.18 -63.44 42.33
CA GLU A 43 -11.90 -62.22 42.74
C GLU A 43 -10.94 -61.03 42.82
N MET A 44 -9.82 -61.17 43.55
CA MET A 44 -8.78 -60.14 43.60
C MET A 44 -8.23 -59.79 42.20
N GLY A 45 -8.06 -60.80 41.34
CA GLY A 45 -7.62 -60.59 39.95
C GLY A 45 -8.66 -59.86 39.09
N LEU A 46 -9.95 -60.06 39.34
CA LEU A 46 -11.04 -59.33 38.67
C LEU A 46 -11.12 -57.89 39.17
N ASP A 47 -11.00 -57.67 40.48
CA ASP A 47 -10.98 -56.33 41.08
C ASP A 47 -9.84 -55.48 40.53
N GLN A 48 -8.65 -56.07 40.40
CA GLN A 48 -7.49 -55.39 39.81
C GLN A 48 -7.76 -55.00 38.34
N ARG A 49 -8.38 -55.89 37.56
CA ARG A 49 -8.72 -55.60 36.16
C ARG A 49 -9.81 -54.54 36.04
N SER A 50 -10.80 -54.55 36.94
CA SER A 50 -11.83 -53.51 36.99
C SER A 50 -11.20 -52.16 37.23
N ALA A 51 -10.35 -52.04 38.26
CA ALA A 51 -9.65 -50.79 38.56
C ALA A 51 -8.71 -50.33 37.43
N GLU A 52 -8.14 -51.25 36.66
CA GLU A 52 -7.37 -50.89 35.46
C GLU A 52 -8.27 -50.38 34.33
N LEU A 53 -9.44 -50.97 34.12
CA LEU A 53 -10.42 -50.53 33.12
C LEU A 53 -10.96 -49.14 33.47
N ASP A 54 -11.32 -48.88 34.73
CA ASP A 54 -11.81 -47.58 35.18
C ASP A 54 -10.79 -46.47 34.87
N ARG A 55 -9.50 -46.70 35.17
CA ARG A 55 -8.43 -45.74 34.83
C ARG A 55 -8.24 -45.53 33.33
N ARG A 56 -8.52 -46.55 32.51
CA ARG A 56 -8.43 -46.43 31.05
C ARG A 56 -9.62 -45.65 30.50
N GLU A 57 -10.79 -45.81 31.08
CA GLU A 57 -11.99 -45.04 30.77
C GLU A 57 -11.76 -43.56 31.08
N GLU A 58 -11.34 -43.22 32.30
CA GLU A 58 -11.00 -41.83 32.68
C GLU A 58 -9.98 -41.19 31.74
N LYS A 59 -8.98 -41.96 31.29
CA LYS A 59 -7.97 -41.49 30.33
C LYS A 59 -8.54 -41.27 28.93
N ASN A 60 -9.49 -42.10 28.50
CA ASN A 60 -10.15 -41.93 27.21
C ASN A 60 -11.07 -40.71 27.24
N ASP A 61 -11.85 -40.53 28.30
CA ASP A 61 -12.72 -39.37 28.48
C ASP A 61 -11.91 -38.06 28.42
N ALA A 62 -10.78 -38.01 29.14
CA ALA A 62 -9.88 -36.85 29.09
C ALA A 62 -9.31 -36.57 27.69
N ARG A 63 -9.10 -37.62 26.87
CA ARG A 63 -8.63 -37.47 25.48
C ARG A 63 -9.74 -37.02 24.55
N GLU A 64 -10.97 -37.51 24.76
CA GLU A 64 -12.14 -37.08 24.01
C GLU A 64 -12.37 -35.58 24.23
N GLU A 65 -12.35 -35.11 25.47
CA GLU A 65 -12.45 -33.67 25.76
C GLU A 65 -11.30 -32.86 25.15
N GLU A 66 -10.08 -33.41 25.06
CA GLU A 66 -8.96 -32.73 24.39
C GLU A 66 -9.20 -32.62 22.88
N LEU A 67 -9.73 -33.67 22.26
CA LEU A 67 -10.06 -33.68 20.84
C LEU A 67 -11.19 -32.71 20.52
N ASP A 68 -12.26 -32.68 21.32
CA ASP A 68 -13.38 -31.75 21.15
C ASP A 68 -12.92 -30.29 21.20
N ARG A 69 -12.01 -29.95 22.13
CA ARG A 69 -11.42 -28.60 22.20
C ARG A 69 -10.62 -28.27 20.95
N ARG A 70 -9.83 -29.22 20.44
CA ARG A 70 -9.03 -29.02 19.22
C ARG A 70 -9.90 -28.89 17.97
N GLU A 71 -11.00 -29.63 17.90
CA GLU A 71 -11.96 -29.51 16.80
C GLU A 71 -12.58 -28.10 16.79
N ALA A 72 -13.05 -27.62 17.94
CA ALA A 72 -13.58 -26.26 18.05
C ALA A 72 -12.54 -25.16 17.70
N GLU A 73 -11.26 -25.35 18.10
CA GLU A 73 -10.18 -24.43 17.72
C GLU A 73 -9.90 -24.44 16.20
N LEU A 74 -10.00 -25.62 15.56
CA LEU A 74 -9.83 -25.75 14.11
C LEU A 74 -10.98 -25.10 13.35
N ASP A 75 -12.23 -25.29 13.81
CA ASP A 75 -13.42 -24.66 13.23
C ASP A 75 -13.32 -23.13 13.28
N GLU A 76 -12.88 -22.56 14.42
CA GLU A 76 -12.67 -21.12 14.54
C GLU A 76 -11.58 -20.63 13.57
N ARG A 77 -10.52 -21.43 13.39
CA ARG A 77 -9.43 -21.08 12.48
C ARG A 77 -9.87 -21.15 11.02
N GLU A 78 -10.70 -22.11 10.65
CA GLU A 78 -11.30 -22.22 9.32
C GLU A 78 -12.16 -20.98 9.02
N TYR A 79 -13.07 -20.61 9.93
CA TYR A 79 -13.88 -19.41 9.76
C TYR A 79 -13.06 -18.13 9.56
N ARG A 80 -11.97 -17.97 10.32
CA ARG A 80 -11.05 -16.82 10.16
C ARG A 80 -10.28 -16.85 8.84
N LEU A 81 -10.00 -18.03 8.30
CA LEU A 81 -9.36 -18.15 6.98
C LEU A 81 -10.35 -17.75 5.88
N ASP A 82 -11.60 -18.21 5.96
CA ASP A 82 -12.65 -17.85 5.02
C ASP A 82 -12.90 -16.32 4.99
N GLU A 83 -12.97 -15.68 6.16
CA GLU A 83 -13.11 -14.21 6.26
C GLU A 83 -11.92 -13.49 5.59
N ARG A 84 -10.72 -14.02 5.78
CA ARG A 84 -9.50 -13.44 5.18
C ARG A 84 -9.45 -13.65 3.68
N GLU A 85 -9.92 -14.78 3.17
CA GLU A 85 -10.02 -15.07 1.74
C GLU A 85 -11.01 -14.10 1.08
N ALA A 86 -12.22 -13.94 1.64
CA ALA A 86 -13.19 -12.97 1.15
C ALA A 86 -12.65 -11.54 1.12
N ALA A 87 -11.93 -11.12 2.17
CA ALA A 87 -11.31 -9.79 2.22
C ALA A 87 -10.17 -9.61 1.19
N LEU A 88 -9.51 -10.69 0.77
CA LEU A 88 -8.50 -10.64 -0.29
C LEU A 88 -9.16 -10.53 -1.66
N ASP A 89 -10.24 -11.28 -1.91
CA ASP A 89 -11.01 -11.20 -3.16
C ASP A 89 -11.59 -9.79 -3.38
N ASP A 90 -12.14 -9.18 -2.33
CA ASP A 90 -12.63 -7.79 -2.38
C ASP A 90 -11.50 -6.81 -2.75
N ARG A 91 -10.30 -7.07 -2.23
CA ARG A 91 -9.13 -6.20 -2.47
C ARG A 91 -8.55 -6.41 -3.88
N GLU A 92 -8.58 -7.62 -4.40
CA GLU A 92 -8.21 -7.92 -5.79
C GLU A 92 -9.16 -7.19 -6.74
N THR A 93 -10.47 -7.30 -6.52
CA THR A 93 -11.50 -6.59 -7.31
C THR A 93 -11.27 -5.07 -7.30
N ALA A 94 -11.00 -4.48 -6.13
CA ALA A 94 -10.72 -3.05 -6.02
C ALA A 94 -9.41 -2.63 -6.73
N LEU A 95 -8.41 -3.51 -6.80
CA LEU A 95 -7.17 -3.26 -7.53
C LEU A 95 -7.41 -3.32 -9.05
N ASP A 96 -8.19 -4.28 -9.52
CA ASP A 96 -8.57 -4.39 -10.93
C ASP A 96 -9.32 -3.14 -11.41
N GLU A 97 -10.27 -2.64 -10.62
CA GLU A 97 -10.98 -1.39 -10.90
C GLU A 97 -10.01 -0.20 -11.00
N ARG A 98 -9.03 -0.13 -10.08
CA ARG A 98 -8.04 0.96 -10.06
C ARG A 98 -7.09 0.87 -11.24
N GLU A 99 -6.71 -0.32 -11.68
CA GLU A 99 -5.89 -0.54 -12.87
C GLU A 99 -6.63 -0.12 -14.15
N ALA A 100 -7.93 -0.43 -14.24
CA ALA A 100 -8.78 0.03 -15.34
C ALA A 100 -8.88 1.56 -15.39
N GLU A 101 -9.10 2.22 -14.24
CA GLU A 101 -9.13 3.69 -14.15
C GLU A 101 -7.81 4.32 -14.58
N LEU A 102 -6.68 3.75 -14.15
CA LEU A 102 -5.34 4.22 -14.54
C LEU A 102 -5.10 4.06 -16.05
N THR A 103 -5.57 2.95 -16.63
CA THR A 103 -5.49 2.71 -18.08
C THR A 103 -6.28 3.76 -18.85
N GLU A 104 -7.49 4.09 -18.41
CA GLU A 104 -8.30 5.14 -19.03
C GLU A 104 -7.64 6.51 -18.90
N TYR A 105 -7.08 6.83 -17.73
CA TYR A 105 -6.37 8.09 -17.51
C TYR A 105 -5.13 8.23 -18.40
N ASP A 106 -4.36 7.16 -18.58
CA ASP A 106 -3.19 7.14 -19.47
C ASP A 106 -3.58 7.35 -20.94
N ALA A 107 -4.70 6.75 -21.38
CA ALA A 107 -5.26 6.99 -22.70
C ALA A 107 -5.66 8.46 -22.91
N GLN A 108 -6.34 9.07 -21.93
CA GLN A 108 -6.70 10.49 -21.97
C GLN A 108 -5.48 11.43 -22.01
N LEU A 109 -4.43 11.10 -21.25
CA LEU A 109 -3.18 11.85 -21.29
C LEU A 109 -2.50 11.75 -22.65
N SER A 110 -2.49 10.56 -23.24
CA SER A 110 -1.94 10.32 -24.59
C SER A 110 -2.70 11.10 -25.67
N GLU A 111 -4.03 11.17 -25.57
CA GLU A 111 -4.85 11.99 -26.46
C GLU A 111 -4.53 13.48 -26.32
N ARG A 112 -4.47 14.00 -25.09
CA ARG A 112 -4.08 15.40 -24.84
C ARG A 112 -2.67 15.73 -25.32
N ALA A 113 -1.72 14.81 -25.17
CA ALA A 113 -0.37 15.01 -25.66
C ALA A 113 -0.35 15.14 -27.20
N THR A 114 -1.16 14.34 -27.89
CA THR A 114 -1.33 14.42 -29.34
C THR A 114 -1.97 15.75 -29.76
N GLU A 115 -3.03 16.17 -29.08
CA GLU A 115 -3.68 17.46 -29.34
C GLU A 115 -2.73 18.64 -29.13
N LEU A 116 -1.88 18.60 -28.09
CA LEU A 116 -0.86 19.62 -27.84
C LEU A 116 0.20 19.67 -28.95
N ASP A 117 0.66 18.52 -29.44
CA ASP A 117 1.61 18.45 -30.56
C ASP A 117 1.03 19.06 -31.85
N GLU A 118 -0.25 18.78 -32.14
CA GLU A 118 -0.96 19.39 -33.27
C GLU A 118 -1.13 20.90 -33.12
N HIS A 119 -1.47 21.35 -31.91
CA HIS A 119 -1.56 22.77 -31.58
C HIS A 119 -0.22 23.48 -31.73
N GLU A 120 0.87 22.90 -31.22
CA GLU A 120 2.22 23.43 -31.34
C GLU A 120 2.62 23.57 -32.81
N LYS A 121 2.36 22.54 -33.63
CA LYS A 121 2.64 22.55 -35.06
C LYS A 121 1.86 23.63 -35.80
N THR A 122 0.59 23.83 -35.45
CA THR A 122 -0.25 24.88 -36.04
C THR A 122 0.26 26.27 -35.65
N LEU A 123 0.61 26.47 -34.38
CA LEU A 123 1.14 27.72 -33.86
C LEU A 123 2.49 28.05 -34.52
N HIS A 124 3.38 27.07 -34.65
CA HIS A 124 4.64 27.20 -35.38
C HIS A 124 4.40 27.60 -36.84
N THR A 125 3.47 26.94 -37.54
CA THR A 125 3.15 27.27 -38.94
C THR A 125 2.67 28.71 -39.07
N TYR A 126 1.74 29.14 -38.20
CA TYR A 126 1.19 30.50 -38.21
C TYR A 126 2.27 31.56 -37.90
N LEU A 127 3.09 31.34 -36.88
CA LEU A 127 4.17 32.26 -36.52
C LEU A 127 5.26 32.33 -37.60
N SER A 128 5.63 31.19 -38.19
CA SER A 128 6.62 31.17 -39.29
C SER A 128 6.12 31.93 -40.52
N GLY A 129 4.83 31.81 -40.85
CA GLY A 129 4.20 32.58 -41.92
C GLY A 129 4.23 34.09 -41.64
N GLN A 130 3.73 34.51 -40.46
CA GLN A 130 3.77 35.93 -40.09
C GLN A 130 5.19 36.50 -40.05
N MET A 131 6.17 35.73 -39.59
CA MET A 131 7.55 36.20 -39.54
C MET A 131 8.15 36.37 -40.94
N THR A 132 7.78 35.50 -41.89
CA THR A 132 8.17 35.64 -43.30
C THR A 132 7.55 36.90 -43.91
N ASP A 133 6.25 37.13 -43.70
CA ASP A 133 5.55 38.32 -44.20
C ASP A 133 6.12 39.62 -43.60
N VAL A 134 6.46 39.60 -42.31
CA VAL A 134 7.11 40.73 -41.63
C VAL A 134 8.52 40.96 -42.15
N GLU A 135 9.32 39.91 -42.37
CA GLU A 135 10.65 40.04 -42.96
C GLU A 135 10.60 40.63 -44.37
N GLU A 136 9.65 40.19 -45.20
CA GLU A 136 9.44 40.74 -46.54
C GLU A 136 9.06 42.22 -46.48
N SER A 137 8.07 42.57 -45.65
CA SER A 137 7.65 43.96 -45.40
C SER A 137 8.80 44.86 -44.93
N VAL A 138 9.61 44.39 -43.97
CA VAL A 138 10.75 45.15 -43.45
C VAL A 138 11.82 45.33 -44.52
N THR A 139 12.08 44.29 -45.32
CA THR A 139 13.09 44.32 -46.38
C THR A 139 12.66 45.27 -47.50
N GLU A 140 11.39 45.22 -47.91
CA GLU A 140 10.80 46.13 -48.90
C GLU A 140 10.86 47.57 -48.40
N THR A 141 10.43 47.84 -47.17
CA THR A 141 10.48 49.18 -46.58
C THR A 141 11.93 49.68 -46.48
N MET A 142 12.89 48.81 -46.14
CA MET A 142 14.32 49.18 -46.14
C MET A 142 14.83 49.50 -47.54
N HIS A 143 14.45 48.72 -48.56
CA HIS A 143 14.85 48.96 -49.95
C HIS A 143 14.28 50.28 -50.45
N ASP A 144 12.98 50.51 -50.24
CA ASP A 144 12.31 51.77 -50.57
C ASP A 144 12.93 52.96 -49.84
N ALA A 145 13.27 52.80 -48.55
CA ALA A 145 13.93 53.86 -47.79
C ALA A 145 15.34 54.16 -48.31
N LEU A 146 16.10 53.15 -48.75
CA LEU A 146 17.42 53.32 -49.36
C LEU A 146 17.32 53.99 -50.74
N ASP A 147 16.39 53.56 -51.58
CA ASP A 147 16.13 54.16 -52.89
C ASP A 147 15.63 55.61 -52.75
N GLN A 148 14.74 55.87 -51.80
CA GLN A 148 14.29 57.21 -51.45
C GLN A 148 15.44 58.06 -50.91
N TYR A 149 16.39 57.49 -50.16
CA TYR A 149 17.57 58.19 -49.67
C TYR A 149 18.55 58.55 -50.79
N GLU A 150 18.73 57.66 -51.78
CA GLU A 150 19.50 57.97 -53.00
C GLU A 150 18.80 59.01 -53.88
N ALA A 151 17.48 58.93 -54.04
CA ALA A 151 16.68 59.92 -54.76
C ALA A 151 16.70 61.30 -54.07
N SER A 152 16.80 61.32 -52.74
CA SER A 152 16.88 62.54 -51.91
C SER A 152 18.26 63.22 -51.94
N ARG A 153 19.24 62.77 -52.72
CA ARG A 153 20.50 63.52 -52.93
C ARG A 153 20.31 64.88 -53.59
N SER A 154 19.12 65.18 -54.12
CA SER A 154 18.80 66.50 -54.67
C SER A 154 17.78 67.25 -53.81
N THR A 155 18.30 68.23 -53.06
CA THR A 155 17.59 69.43 -52.53
C THR A 155 16.90 69.30 -51.16
N GLY A 156 17.39 70.07 -50.17
CA GLY A 156 16.51 70.62 -49.11
C GLY A 156 16.99 70.60 -47.64
N ARG A 157 17.72 71.65 -47.23
CA ARG A 157 17.67 72.44 -45.97
C ARG A 157 17.55 71.79 -44.56
N PHE A 158 17.70 70.49 -44.37
CA PHE A 158 18.11 69.93 -43.06
C PHE A 158 19.26 68.94 -43.28
N GLY A 159 20.39 69.19 -42.62
CA GLY A 159 21.62 68.43 -42.85
C GLY A 159 21.43 66.93 -42.59
N PRO A 160 22.12 66.05 -43.34
CA PRO A 160 21.88 64.60 -43.36
C PRO A 160 22.08 63.90 -42.00
N THR A 161 22.79 64.53 -41.06
CA THR A 161 23.07 63.99 -39.74
C THR A 161 21.91 64.13 -38.75
N GLY A 162 21.06 65.15 -38.89
CA GLY A 162 20.03 65.47 -37.88
C GLY A 162 18.83 64.53 -37.92
N THR A 163 18.36 64.19 -39.11
CA THR A 163 17.19 63.32 -39.31
C THR A 163 17.53 61.83 -39.14
N MET A 164 18.73 61.41 -39.55
CA MET A 164 19.24 60.06 -39.29
C MET A 164 19.35 59.76 -37.79
N LEU A 165 19.90 60.70 -37.00
CA LEU A 165 20.08 60.50 -35.56
C LEU A 165 18.76 60.30 -34.84
N VAL A 166 17.73 61.08 -35.18
CA VAL A 166 16.41 60.98 -34.56
C VAL A 166 15.70 59.68 -34.96
N GLY A 167 15.75 59.28 -36.24
CA GLY A 167 15.15 58.03 -36.72
C GLY A 167 15.77 56.80 -36.08
N LEU A 168 17.11 56.72 -36.03
CA LEU A 168 17.83 55.59 -35.44
C LEU A 168 17.60 55.51 -33.92
N THR A 169 17.52 56.66 -33.24
CA THR A 169 17.16 56.73 -31.82
C THR A 169 15.73 56.26 -31.58
N GLY A 170 14.79 56.61 -32.46
CA GLY A 170 13.39 56.15 -32.40
C GLY A 170 13.27 54.64 -32.54
N VAL A 171 13.95 54.03 -33.52
CA VAL A 171 13.97 52.57 -33.69
C VAL A 171 14.61 51.86 -32.50
N ALA A 172 15.72 52.38 -31.97
CA ALA A 172 16.37 51.82 -30.79
C ALA A 172 15.44 51.83 -29.56
N LEU A 173 14.63 52.88 -29.38
CA LEU A 173 13.65 52.98 -28.31
C LEU A 173 12.48 51.98 -28.46
N VAL A 174 12.01 51.73 -29.69
CA VAL A 174 10.97 50.71 -29.95
C VAL A 174 11.47 49.31 -29.59
N VAL A 175 12.67 48.96 -30.06
CA VAL A 175 13.30 47.66 -29.76
C VAL A 175 13.55 47.49 -28.26
N ALA A 176 14.03 48.54 -27.58
CA ALA A 176 14.23 48.52 -26.15
C ALA A 176 12.89 48.34 -25.38
N GLY A 177 11.81 49.00 -25.82
CA GLY A 177 10.48 48.87 -25.20
C GLY A 177 9.88 47.47 -25.34
N ILE A 178 9.95 46.88 -26.54
CA ILE A 178 9.44 45.53 -26.81
C ILE A 178 10.26 44.47 -26.06
N GLY A 179 11.59 44.55 -26.13
CA GLY A 179 12.48 43.62 -25.43
C GLY A 179 12.32 43.67 -23.90
N PHE A 180 12.13 44.87 -23.35
CA PHE A 180 11.85 45.05 -21.92
C PHE A 180 10.47 44.48 -21.52
N GLY A 181 9.44 44.66 -22.34
CA GLY A 181 8.11 44.08 -22.10
C GLY A 181 8.13 42.55 -22.04
N ALA A 182 8.90 41.90 -22.93
CA ALA A 182 9.07 40.45 -22.96
C ALA A 182 9.83 39.91 -21.72
N LEU A 183 10.83 40.63 -21.21
CA LEU A 183 11.54 40.26 -19.98
C LEU A 183 10.65 40.39 -18.74
N VAL A 184 9.79 41.41 -18.69
CA VAL A 184 8.85 41.61 -17.57
C VAL A 184 7.76 40.53 -17.58
N SER A 185 7.24 40.11 -18.74
CA SER A 185 6.25 39.03 -18.83
C SER A 185 6.81 37.66 -18.47
N ALA A 186 8.09 37.41 -18.75
CA ALA A 186 8.79 36.20 -18.34
C ALA A 186 9.24 36.20 -16.86
N GLY A 187 9.02 37.29 -16.11
CA GLY A 187 9.37 37.39 -14.69
C GLY A 187 10.86 37.52 -14.40
N THR A 188 11.69 37.80 -15.41
CA THR A 188 13.16 37.76 -15.31
C THR A 188 13.81 39.11 -15.00
N ALA A 189 13.06 40.22 -15.09
CA ALA A 189 13.52 41.56 -14.76
C ALA A 189 12.71 42.17 -13.61
N SER A 190 13.39 42.56 -12.52
CA SER A 190 12.77 43.19 -11.35
C SER A 190 13.61 44.38 -10.86
N PHE A 191 13.39 45.56 -11.44
CA PHE A 191 13.93 46.81 -10.89
C PHE A 191 12.89 47.91 -11.06
N GLY A 192 12.21 48.25 -9.96
CA GLY A 192 11.23 49.34 -9.90
C GLY A 192 10.20 49.12 -8.78
N VAL A 193 9.92 50.17 -8.00
CA VAL A 193 9.02 50.15 -6.82
C VAL A 193 7.54 49.90 -7.19
N GLY A 194 7.18 49.88 -8.47
CA GLY A 194 5.85 49.52 -8.96
C GLY A 194 5.86 48.13 -9.58
N GLY A 195 4.89 47.28 -9.22
CA GLY A 195 4.80 45.88 -9.66
C GLY A 195 4.70 45.68 -11.18
N THR A 196 4.50 44.43 -11.61
CA THR A 196 4.56 43.97 -13.02
C THR A 196 3.75 44.83 -13.99
N THR A 197 2.59 45.33 -13.56
CA THR A 197 1.72 46.22 -14.35
C THR A 197 2.33 47.60 -14.61
N THR A 198 3.09 48.14 -13.66
CA THR A 198 3.75 49.44 -13.79
C THR A 198 4.92 49.35 -14.76
N ASN A 199 5.69 48.26 -14.70
CA ASN A 199 6.82 48.03 -15.59
C ASN A 199 6.36 47.80 -17.04
N LEU A 200 5.26 47.07 -17.25
CA LEU A 200 4.66 46.90 -18.58
C LEU A 200 4.13 48.24 -19.14
N ALA A 201 3.53 49.08 -18.29
CA ALA A 201 3.07 50.41 -18.69
C ALA A 201 4.22 51.31 -19.13
N ILE A 202 5.35 51.29 -18.40
CA ILE A 202 6.58 52.02 -18.79
C ILE A 202 7.11 51.51 -20.14
N ALA A 203 7.14 50.19 -20.33
CA ALA A 203 7.56 49.57 -21.60
C ALA A 203 6.73 50.05 -22.79
N ALA A 204 5.40 50.07 -22.62
CA ALA A 204 4.46 50.53 -23.63
C ALA A 204 4.67 52.01 -23.95
N VAL A 205 4.87 52.87 -22.93
CA VAL A 205 5.14 54.30 -23.14
C VAL A 205 6.44 54.51 -23.92
N VAL A 206 7.52 53.78 -23.60
CA VAL A 206 8.81 53.88 -24.30
C VAL A 206 8.67 53.47 -25.77
N ALA A 207 7.96 52.37 -26.05
CA ALA A 207 7.70 51.94 -27.42
C ALA A 207 6.88 52.96 -28.22
N ILE A 208 5.84 53.54 -27.62
CA ILE A 208 4.99 54.56 -28.24
C ILE A 208 5.80 55.84 -28.54
N VAL A 209 6.68 56.27 -27.62
CA VAL A 209 7.55 57.45 -27.83
C VAL A 209 8.54 57.21 -28.97
N GLY A 210 9.16 56.02 -29.04
CA GLY A 210 10.04 55.66 -30.15
C GLY A 210 9.33 55.69 -31.51
N LEU A 211 8.09 55.19 -31.55
CA LEU A 211 7.24 55.21 -32.74
C LEU A 211 6.83 56.65 -33.14
N ALA A 212 6.49 57.50 -32.17
CA ALA A 212 6.17 58.91 -32.40
C ALA A 212 7.37 59.72 -32.92
N LEU A 213 8.58 59.46 -32.40
CA LEU A 213 9.81 60.08 -32.90
C LEU A 213 10.11 59.66 -34.35
N ASN A 214 9.81 58.41 -34.72
CA ASN A 214 9.94 57.92 -36.09
C ASN A 214 8.89 58.53 -37.03
N LEU A 215 7.66 58.78 -36.56
CA LEU A 215 6.63 59.50 -37.33
C LEU A 215 6.95 60.99 -37.51
N GLY A 216 7.57 61.63 -36.51
CA GLY A 216 7.94 63.05 -36.56
C GLY A 216 9.01 63.37 -37.61
N THR A 217 9.92 62.44 -37.91
CA THR A 217 10.92 62.60 -38.98
C THR A 217 10.30 62.46 -40.38
N VAL A 218 9.22 61.69 -40.51
CA VAL A 218 8.46 61.51 -41.76
C VAL A 218 7.50 62.68 -42.00
N ALA A 219 6.84 63.20 -40.96
CA ALA A 219 5.87 64.29 -41.07
C ALA A 219 6.50 65.68 -41.30
N GLY A 220 7.77 65.89 -40.94
CA GLY A 220 8.51 67.14 -41.23
C GLY A 220 8.92 67.34 -42.69
N LYS A 221 8.51 66.44 -43.60
CA LYS A 221 8.80 66.46 -45.04
C LYS A 221 7.59 66.79 -45.93
N ILE A 222 6.44 67.19 -45.36
CA ILE A 222 5.31 67.78 -46.11
C ILE A 222 5.35 69.30 -45.99
#